data_AF-A0A238F749-F1
#
_entry.id   AF-A0A238F749-F1
#
_cell.length_a   1.000
_cell.length_b   1.000
_cell.length_c   1.000
_cell.angle_alpha   90.00
_cell.angle_beta   90.00
_cell.angle_gamma   90.00
#
_symmetry.space_group_name_H-M   'P 1'
#
loop_
_entity.id
_entity.type
_entity.pdbx_description
1 polymer ?
#
loop_
_entity_poly.entity_id
_entity_poly.type
_entity_poly.pdbx_seq_one_letter_code
_entity_poly.pdbx_strand_id
1 'polypeptide(L)'
;MFARSSQANSLFDASYDPYRGGMELLFSSIPSRKLSLPKTYDPRMLGTRPGPTSTTKTSPEEGGTNPSPSTSTSMDQVEEVVIGSEGMAKTDLRYLIWYLRWKLLDDPNRSELFSIGESVRPGILVLINSTDWELEGELEYEIEDGDEIVFISTLHGG
;
A
#
# COMPACT_ATOMS: atom_id res chain seq x y z
N MET A 1 -34.15 -1.69 -3.41
CA MET A 1 -33.47 -0.40 -3.19
C MET A 1 -32.09 -0.75 -2.65
N PHE A 2 -31.09 -0.95 -3.52
CA PHE A 2 -29.74 -1.28 -3.08
C PHE A 2 -29.07 0.01 -2.59
N ALA A 3 -28.85 0.12 -1.29
CA ALA A 3 -28.01 1.16 -0.74
C ALA A 3 -26.62 1.00 -1.33
N ARG A 4 -26.22 1.91 -2.22
CA ARG A 4 -24.80 2.10 -2.53
C ARG A 4 -24.17 2.58 -1.23
N SER A 5 -23.57 1.66 -0.49
CA SER A 5 -22.61 2.02 0.55
C SER A 5 -21.49 2.76 -0.19
N SER A 6 -21.55 4.08 -0.15
CA SER A 6 -20.49 4.93 -0.65
C SER A 6 -19.34 4.73 0.33
N GLN A 7 -18.47 3.75 0.05
CA GLN A 7 -17.18 3.69 0.72
C GLN A 7 -16.47 4.99 0.37
N ALA A 8 -16.50 5.96 1.29
CA ALA A 8 -15.77 7.20 1.15
C ALA A 8 -14.28 6.84 1.14
N ASN A 9 -13.51 7.41 0.21
CA ASN A 9 -12.06 7.31 0.25
C ASN A 9 -11.52 8.18 1.39
N SER A 10 -10.38 7.81 1.96
CA SER A 10 -9.62 8.66 2.89
C SER A 10 -8.75 9.61 2.07
N LEU A 11 -8.84 10.92 2.35
CA LEU A 11 -8.04 11.95 1.72
C LEU A 11 -6.95 12.39 2.72
N PHE A 12 -5.68 12.27 2.34
CA PHE A 12 -4.56 12.64 3.20
C PHE A 12 -3.45 13.29 2.37
N ASP A 13 -2.52 13.96 3.04
CA ASP A 13 -1.37 14.59 2.43
C ASP A 13 -0.15 13.67 2.55
N ALA A 14 0.41 13.27 1.41
CA ALA A 14 1.67 12.53 1.36
C ALA A 14 2.77 13.44 0.82
N SER A 15 3.91 13.49 1.51
CA SER A 15 5.05 14.29 1.09
C SER A 15 6.37 13.56 1.23
N TYR A 16 7.38 14.04 0.51
CA TYR A 16 8.75 13.56 0.62
C TYR A 16 9.72 14.75 0.61
N ASP A 17 10.89 14.59 1.23
CA ASP A 17 11.95 15.60 1.18
C ASP A 17 12.68 15.57 -0.19
N PRO A 18 12.53 16.60 -1.06
CA PRO A 18 13.12 16.58 -2.40
C PRO A 18 14.64 16.83 -2.40
N TYR A 19 15.24 17.24 -1.27
CA TYR A 19 16.66 17.59 -1.19
C TYR A 19 17.51 16.52 -0.52
N ARG A 20 16.89 15.45 0.01
CA ARG A 20 17.60 14.36 0.68
C ARG A 20 17.40 13.03 -0.03
N GLY A 21 18.51 12.40 -0.41
CA GLY A 21 18.61 10.97 -0.67
C GLY A 21 17.93 10.43 -1.94
N GLY A 22 17.87 11.23 -3.01
CA GLY A 22 17.58 10.73 -4.37
C GLY A 22 16.11 10.43 -4.65
N MET A 23 15.20 10.79 -3.75
CA MET A 23 13.75 10.58 -3.91
C MET A 23 13.16 11.47 -5.02
N GLU A 24 13.83 12.56 -5.39
CA GLU A 24 13.50 13.41 -6.53
C GLU A 24 13.62 12.69 -7.89
N LEU A 25 14.35 11.56 -7.92
CA LEU A 25 14.44 10.69 -9.11
C LEU A 25 13.29 9.68 -9.20
N LEU A 26 12.50 9.55 -8.13
CA LEU A 26 11.44 8.54 -7.99
C LEU A 26 10.05 9.14 -8.18
N PHE A 27 9.86 10.33 -7.63
CA PHE A 27 8.63 11.09 -7.74
C PHE A 27 8.93 12.36 -8.54
N SER A 28 8.07 12.69 -9.52
CA SER A 28 8.09 13.98 -10.21
C SER A 28 8.26 15.10 -9.19
N SER A 29 8.98 16.19 -9.50
CA SER A 29 9.44 17.25 -8.59
C SER A 29 8.38 18.06 -7.81
N ILE A 30 7.24 17.46 -7.48
CA ILE A 30 6.17 17.94 -6.62
C ILE A 30 6.37 17.24 -5.25
N PRO A 31 6.91 17.93 -4.25
CA PRO A 31 7.28 17.34 -2.96
C PRO A 31 6.09 16.94 -2.08
N SER A 32 4.86 17.41 -2.36
CA SER A 32 3.66 17.09 -1.59
C SER A 32 2.44 16.86 -2.49
N ARG A 33 1.62 15.86 -2.16
CA ARG A 33 0.43 15.47 -2.94
C ARG A 33 -0.70 15.03 -2.02
N LYS A 34 -1.91 15.53 -2.31
CA LYS A 34 -3.15 14.97 -1.76
C LYS A 34 -3.46 13.64 -2.43
N LEU A 35 -3.50 12.57 -1.64
CA LEU A 35 -3.84 11.23 -2.08
C LEU A 35 -5.22 10.85 -1.55
N SER A 36 -6.00 10.18 -2.40
CA SER A 36 -7.31 9.62 -2.04
C SER A 36 -7.22 8.10 -2.17
N LEU A 37 -7.10 7.40 -1.04
CA LEU A 37 -7.06 5.94 -1.00
C LEU A 37 -8.43 5.35 -0.61
N PRO A 38 -8.80 4.16 -1.11
CA PRO A 38 -9.97 3.46 -0.60
C PRO A 38 -9.83 3.23 0.92
N LYS A 39 -10.93 3.13 1.66
CA LYS A 39 -10.88 2.82 3.11
C LYS A 39 -10.51 1.38 3.41
N THR A 40 -10.74 0.49 2.45
CA THR A 40 -10.40 -0.92 2.58
C THR A 40 -9.79 -1.45 1.28
N TYR A 41 -8.97 -2.49 1.40
CA TYR A 41 -8.30 -3.16 0.29
C TYR A 41 -8.34 -4.69 0.47
N ASP A 42 -8.15 -5.46 -0.61
CA ASP A 42 -7.97 -6.91 -0.49
C ASP A 42 -6.50 -7.21 -0.14
N PRO A 43 -6.19 -7.75 1.05
CA PRO A 43 -4.81 -7.96 1.49
C PRO A 43 -4.01 -8.89 0.57
N ARG A 44 -4.67 -9.73 -0.24
CA ARG A 44 -4.01 -10.62 -1.20
C ARG A 44 -3.29 -9.87 -2.33
N MET A 45 -3.59 -8.59 -2.54
CA MET A 45 -2.99 -7.80 -3.62
C MET A 45 -1.58 -7.30 -3.32
N LEU A 46 -1.16 -7.27 -2.04
CA LEU A 46 0.14 -6.73 -1.66
C LEU A 46 1.31 -7.57 -2.22
N GLY A 47 1.13 -8.89 -2.29
CA GLY A 47 2.13 -9.83 -2.81
C GLY A 47 2.15 -9.97 -4.34
N THR A 48 1.24 -9.31 -5.08
CA THR A 48 1.19 -9.37 -6.54
C THR A 48 1.42 -8.01 -7.17
N ARG A 49 2.25 -7.98 -8.22
CA ARG A 49 2.35 -6.79 -9.08
C ARG A 49 0.95 -6.51 -9.64
N PRO A 50 0.39 -5.30 -9.43
CA PRO A 50 -0.93 -4.99 -9.94
C PRO A 50 -0.95 -5.15 -11.46
N GLY A 51 -1.93 -5.89 -11.97
CA GLY A 51 -2.20 -5.98 -13.40
C GLY A 51 -2.53 -4.59 -13.99
N PRO A 52 -2.42 -4.41 -15.32
CA PRO A 52 -2.83 -3.16 -15.95
C PRO A 52 -4.29 -2.89 -15.57
N THR A 53 -4.54 -1.73 -14.98
CA THR A 53 -5.82 -1.32 -14.41
C THR A 53 -6.95 -1.45 -15.42
N SER A 54 -7.87 -2.38 -15.22
CA SER A 54 -9.18 -2.35 -15.84
C SER A 54 -10.15 -1.63 -14.91
N THR A 55 -10.53 -0.42 -15.33
CA THR A 55 -11.75 0.24 -14.88
C THR A 55 -12.94 -0.70 -15.09
N THR A 56 -13.69 -0.92 -14.01
CA THR A 56 -15.09 -1.40 -13.92
C THR A 56 -15.75 -1.94 -15.19
N LYS A 57 -16.10 -3.24 -15.21
CA LYS A 57 -17.29 -3.74 -15.90
C LYS A 57 -17.94 -4.90 -15.15
N THR A 58 -19.09 -4.61 -14.58
CA THR A 58 -20.13 -5.52 -14.09
C THR A 58 -20.77 -6.26 -15.27
N SER A 59 -20.91 -7.59 -15.19
CA SER A 59 -22.15 -8.35 -15.46
C SER A 59 -21.97 -9.89 -15.34
N PRO A 60 -23.08 -10.65 -15.13
CA PRO A 60 -23.11 -11.98 -14.48
C PRO A 60 -23.36 -13.16 -15.44
N GLU A 61 -23.11 -14.40 -14.97
CA GLU A 61 -23.75 -15.72 -15.29
C GLU A 61 -22.73 -16.85 -15.08
N GLU A 62 -22.86 -17.69 -14.06
CA GLU A 62 -23.60 -18.98 -13.97
C GLU A 62 -22.72 -20.24 -14.19
N GLY A 63 -22.73 -21.12 -13.18
CA GLY A 63 -22.72 -22.59 -13.37
C GLY A 63 -21.39 -23.35 -13.41
N GLY A 64 -21.21 -24.30 -12.46
CA GLY A 64 -20.54 -25.59 -12.75
C GLY A 64 -19.43 -26.09 -11.80
N THR A 65 -19.82 -26.91 -10.82
CA THR A 65 -19.20 -28.19 -10.35
C THR A 65 -17.66 -28.44 -10.30
N ASN A 66 -17.19 -28.75 -9.08
CA ASN A 66 -15.95 -29.44 -8.60
C ASN A 66 -15.52 -30.74 -9.34
N PRO A 67 -14.37 -31.43 -9.07
CA PRO A 67 -13.33 -31.27 -7.98
C PRO A 67 -11.81 -31.46 -8.37
N SER A 68 -10.93 -31.12 -7.40
CA SER A 68 -9.54 -31.57 -7.02
C SER A 68 -8.91 -32.84 -7.68
N PRO A 69 -7.54 -33.03 -7.73
CA PRO A 69 -6.69 -33.22 -6.53
C PRO A 69 -5.17 -32.86 -6.55
N SER A 70 -4.66 -32.65 -5.32
CA SER A 70 -3.34 -32.99 -4.72
C SER A 70 -2.03 -32.45 -5.32
N THR A 71 -1.20 -31.81 -4.49
CA THR A 71 0.21 -32.20 -4.21
C THR A 71 0.70 -31.55 -2.91
N SER A 72 1.35 -32.37 -2.08
CA SER A 72 1.97 -32.12 -0.78
C SER A 72 3.24 -31.26 -0.82
N THR A 73 3.57 -30.54 0.26
CA THR A 73 4.90 -30.50 0.93
C THR A 73 4.87 -29.53 2.14
N SER A 74 5.57 -29.91 3.20
CA SER A 74 5.44 -29.51 4.62
C SER A 74 6.29 -28.31 5.06
N MET A 75 5.82 -27.66 6.17
CA MET A 75 6.56 -26.88 7.21
C MET A 75 7.28 -25.59 6.74
N ASP A 76 7.17 -24.41 7.37
CA ASP A 76 7.16 -24.06 8.79
C ASP A 76 6.46 -22.69 9.01
N GLN A 77 5.76 -22.57 10.16
CA GLN A 77 5.35 -21.37 10.90
C GLN A 77 4.77 -20.19 10.11
N VAL A 78 3.44 -20.16 10.02
CA VAL A 78 2.67 -18.93 9.77
C VAL A 78 2.12 -18.44 11.11
N GLU A 79 2.51 -17.24 11.52
CA GLU A 79 1.72 -16.47 12.48
C GLU A 79 0.33 -16.30 11.88
N GLU A 80 -0.67 -16.83 12.59
CA GLU A 80 -2.08 -16.74 12.24
C GLU A 80 -2.50 -15.28 12.39
N VAL A 81 -2.31 -14.48 11.33
CA VAL A 81 -2.95 -13.17 11.20
C VAL A 81 -4.44 -13.43 11.28
N VAL A 82 -5.05 -12.99 12.37
CA VAL A 82 -6.49 -13.11 12.64
C VAL A 82 -7.23 -12.32 11.55
N ILE A 83 -7.61 -13.00 10.46
CA ILE A 83 -8.41 -12.39 9.40
C ILE A 83 -9.82 -12.23 9.95
N GLY A 84 -10.11 -11.01 10.41
CA GLY A 84 -11.47 -10.55 10.70
C GLY A 84 -12.38 -10.84 9.52
N SER A 85 -13.59 -11.30 9.82
CA SER A 85 -14.63 -11.66 8.87
C SER A 85 -14.93 -10.56 7.85
N GLU A 86 -15.04 -10.97 6.58
CA GLU A 86 -15.13 -10.20 5.32
C GLU A 86 -13.76 -9.82 4.73
N GLY A 87 -13.44 -10.37 3.54
CA GLY A 87 -12.09 -10.41 2.96
C GLY A 87 -11.49 -9.08 2.48
N MET A 88 -11.80 -7.96 3.13
CA MET A 88 -11.19 -6.66 2.91
C MET A 88 -10.57 -6.17 4.23
N ALA A 89 -9.29 -5.80 4.18
CA ALA A 89 -8.56 -5.16 5.27
C ALA A 89 -8.75 -3.64 5.21
N LYS A 90 -8.61 -2.96 6.34
CA LYS A 90 -8.59 -1.50 6.38
C LYS A 90 -7.30 -0.95 5.79
N THR A 91 -7.35 0.22 5.18
CA THR A 91 -6.18 0.84 4.57
C THR A 91 -5.15 1.25 5.60
N ASP A 92 -3.98 0.64 5.48
CA ASP A 92 -2.84 0.78 6.37
C ASP A 92 -1.63 1.36 5.62
N LEU A 93 -0.56 1.68 6.36
CA LEU A 93 0.70 2.15 5.78
C LEU A 93 1.32 1.16 4.81
N ARG A 94 1.12 -0.15 5.04
CA ARG A 94 1.56 -1.20 4.11
C ARG A 94 0.90 -1.06 2.73
N TYR A 95 -0.41 -0.83 2.69
CA TYR A 95 -1.10 -0.56 1.44
C TYR A 95 -0.66 0.76 0.80
N LEU A 96 -0.39 1.80 1.59
CA LEU A 96 0.17 3.05 1.07
C LEU A 96 1.51 2.83 0.38
N ILE A 97 2.45 2.11 1.01
CA ILE A 97 3.76 1.82 0.42
C ILE A 97 3.60 1.07 -0.90
N TRP A 98 2.73 0.06 -0.94
CA TRP A 98 2.39 -0.65 -2.18
C TRP A 98 1.80 0.29 -3.23
N TYR A 99 0.89 1.19 -2.84
CA TYR A 99 0.26 2.14 -3.73
C TYR A 99 1.28 3.11 -4.33
N LEU A 100 2.14 3.70 -3.50
CA LEU A 100 3.20 4.59 -3.94
C LEU A 100 4.13 3.89 -4.93
N ARG A 101 4.56 2.66 -4.60
CA ARG A 101 5.43 1.83 -5.43
C ARG A 101 4.87 1.59 -6.84
N TRP A 102 3.58 1.28 -6.96
CA TRP A 102 3.01 0.82 -8.22
C TRP A 102 2.16 1.85 -8.98
N LYS A 103 1.74 2.93 -8.31
CA LYS A 103 0.86 3.96 -8.89
C LYS A 103 1.49 5.33 -8.96
N LEU A 104 2.39 5.68 -8.03
CA LEU A 104 2.91 7.04 -7.91
C LEU A 104 4.36 7.20 -8.37
N LEU A 105 5.15 6.13 -8.39
CA LEU A 105 6.50 6.16 -8.94
C LEU A 105 6.48 6.42 -10.46
N ASP A 106 7.26 7.39 -10.91
CA ASP A 106 7.36 7.74 -12.33
C ASP A 106 8.13 6.66 -13.11
N ASP A 107 9.17 6.07 -12.50
CA ASP A 107 9.95 4.97 -13.06
C ASP A 107 9.82 3.71 -12.18
N PRO A 108 8.94 2.76 -12.55
CA PRO A 108 8.75 1.51 -11.81
C PRO A 108 10.02 0.66 -11.66
N ASN A 109 11.01 0.84 -12.55
CA ASN A 109 12.28 0.09 -12.49
C ASN A 109 13.16 0.55 -11.32
N ARG A 110 12.86 1.70 -10.71
CA ARG A 110 13.59 2.26 -9.56
C ARG A 110 12.85 2.08 -8.24
N SER A 111 11.79 1.28 -8.24
CA SER A 111 10.97 1.03 -7.05
C SER A 111 11.73 0.48 -5.85
N GLU A 112 12.85 -0.21 -6.08
CA GLU A 112 13.76 -0.70 -5.03
C GLU A 112 14.48 0.43 -4.25
N LEU A 113 14.59 1.63 -4.82
CA LEU A 113 15.14 2.79 -4.10
C LEU A 113 14.17 3.31 -3.02
N PHE A 114 12.87 3.03 -3.18
CA PHE A 114 11.83 3.43 -2.24
C PHE A 114 11.44 2.30 -1.27
N SER A 115 11.17 1.10 -1.79
CA SER A 115 10.66 -0.02 -0.98
C SER A 115 11.33 -1.35 -1.29
N ILE A 116 11.49 -2.17 -0.25
CA ILE A 116 12.00 -3.55 -0.32
C ILE A 116 10.92 -4.47 0.25
N GLY A 117 10.37 -5.36 -0.59
CA GLY A 117 9.21 -6.17 -0.22
C GLY A 117 7.99 -5.28 0.08
N GLU A 118 7.42 -5.44 1.28
CA GLU A 118 6.24 -4.72 1.76
C GLU A 118 6.58 -3.48 2.62
N SER A 119 7.86 -3.20 2.86
CA SER A 119 8.32 -2.09 3.72
C SER A 119 9.19 -1.09 2.96
N VAL A 120 9.39 0.10 3.55
CA VAL A 120 10.30 1.12 3.00
C VAL A 120 11.74 0.65 3.08
N ARG A 121 12.57 1.13 2.16
CA ARG A 121 14.00 0.83 2.15
C ARG A 121 14.67 1.37 3.43
N PRO A 122 15.59 0.62 4.06
CA PRO A 122 16.40 1.13 5.16
C PRO A 122 17.11 2.45 4.78
N GLY A 123 17.08 3.40 5.71
CA GLY A 123 17.54 4.77 5.46
C GLY A 123 16.46 5.70 4.90
N ILE A 124 15.18 5.30 4.95
CA ILE A 124 14.03 6.19 4.82
C ILE A 124 13.33 6.20 6.19
N LEU A 125 13.15 7.39 6.75
CA LEU A 125 12.29 7.61 7.92
C LEU A 125 10.87 7.94 7.46
N VAL A 126 9.88 7.44 8.18
CA VAL A 126 8.47 7.75 7.94
C VAL A 126 7.93 8.47 9.16
N LEU A 127 7.34 9.63 8.92
CA LEU A 127 6.62 10.39 9.94
C LEU A 127 5.13 10.37 9.63
N ILE A 128 4.32 10.16 10.66
CA ILE A 128 2.86 10.24 10.62
C ILE A 128 2.46 11.39 11.53
N ASN A 129 1.83 12.43 10.98
CA ASN A 129 1.44 13.63 11.71
C ASN A 129 2.60 14.24 12.54
N SER A 130 3.80 14.29 11.94
CA SER A 130 5.06 14.72 12.57
C SER A 130 5.59 13.82 13.70
N THR A 131 5.01 12.64 13.92
CA THR A 131 5.47 11.62 14.87
C THR A 131 6.18 10.48 14.15
N ASP A 132 7.19 9.89 14.80
CA ASP A 132 7.89 8.71 14.29
C ASP A 132 6.92 7.52 14.15
N TRP A 133 6.86 6.89 12.97
CA TRP A 133 5.94 5.78 12.69
C TRP A 133 6.12 4.57 13.62
N GLU A 134 7.30 4.38 14.22
CA GLU A 134 7.59 3.30 15.16
C GLU A 134 6.72 3.41 16.43
N LEU A 135 6.27 4.62 16.75
CA LEU A 135 5.37 4.89 17.88
C LEU A 135 3.89 4.74 17.53
N GLU A 136 3.57 4.68 16.24
CA GLU A 136 2.19 4.69 15.72
C GLU A 136 1.77 3.32 15.16
N GLY A 137 2.65 2.30 15.21
CA GLY A 137 2.37 0.94 14.73
C GLY A 137 2.91 0.62 13.33
N GLU A 138 3.81 1.46 12.80
CA GLU A 138 4.56 1.22 11.57
C GLU A 138 3.66 0.84 10.37
N LEU A 139 3.81 -0.38 9.84
CA LEU A 139 3.09 -0.87 8.67
C LEU A 139 1.59 -1.08 8.94
N GLU A 140 1.20 -1.26 10.21
CA GLU A 140 -0.16 -1.55 10.63
C GLU A 140 -0.97 -0.29 10.96
N TYR A 141 -0.35 0.90 10.90
CA TYR A 141 -1.06 2.15 11.11
C TYR A 141 -2.19 2.33 10.09
N GLU A 142 -3.43 2.45 10.58
CA GLU A 142 -4.64 2.70 9.80
C GLU A 142 -4.70 4.17 9.38
N ILE A 143 -4.69 4.44 8.08
CA ILE A 143 -4.67 5.81 7.55
C ILE A 143 -6.05 6.44 7.65
N GLU A 144 -6.11 7.60 8.28
CA GLU A 144 -7.32 8.38 8.46
C GLU A 144 -7.40 9.58 7.49
N ASP A 145 -8.55 10.23 7.48
CA ASP A 145 -8.78 11.44 6.69
C ASP A 145 -8.07 12.63 7.34
N GLY A 146 -7.29 13.36 6.56
CA GLY A 146 -6.54 14.52 7.01
C GLY A 146 -5.15 14.22 7.56
N ASP A 147 -4.70 12.97 7.55
CA ASP A 147 -3.34 12.61 7.98
C ASP A 147 -2.27 13.25 7.10
N GLU A 148 -1.11 13.51 7.70
CA GLU A 148 0.11 13.90 7.00
C GLU A 148 1.15 12.78 7.13
N ILE A 149 1.55 12.20 5.99
CA ILE A 149 2.57 11.14 5.94
C ILE A 149 3.79 11.65 5.18
N VAL A 150 4.94 11.68 5.85
CA VAL A 150 6.19 12.24 5.32
C VAL A 150 7.26 11.17 5.21
N PHE A 151 7.85 11.02 4.03
CA PHE A 151 9.00 10.15 3.79
C PHE A 151 10.29 10.98 3.72
N ILE A 152 11.27 10.66 4.57
CA ILE A 152 12.55 11.38 4.65
C ILE A 152 13.69 10.39 4.41
N SER A 153 14.36 10.49 3.26
CA SER A 153 15.58 9.70 3.04
C SER A 153 16.71 10.25 3.91
N THR A 154 17.22 9.44 4.83
CA THR A 154 18.36 9.77 5.69
C THR A 154 19.67 9.25 5.13
N LEU A 155 19.63 8.33 4.16
CA LEU A 155 20.83 7.84 3.50
C LEU A 155 21.27 8.81 2.40
N HIS A 156 22.45 9.41 2.60
CA HIS A 156 23.12 10.22 1.59
C HIS A 156 24.04 9.29 0.79
N GLY A 157 23.94 9.31 -0.53
CA GLY A 157 25.08 8.92 -1.35
C GLY A 157 26.20 9.91 -1.06
N GLY A 158 27.24 9.45 -0.38
CA GLY A 158 28.50 10.20 -0.25
C GLY A 158 29.21 10.31 -1.59
#